data_AF-T0RRD7-F1
#
_entry.id   AF-T0RRD7-F1
#
_cell.length_a   1.000
_cell.length_b   1.000
_cell.length_c   1.000
_cell.angle_alpha   90.00
_cell.angle_beta   90.00
_cell.angle_gamma   90.00
#
_symmetry.space_group_name_H-M   'P 1'
#
loop_
_entity.id
_entity.type
_entity.pdbx_description
1 polymer ?
#
loop_
_entity_poly.entity_id
_entity_poly.type
_entity_poly.pdbx_seq_one_letter_code
_entity_poly.pdbx_strand_id
1 'polypeptide(L)'
;MRKDLENTIELKLVTQKYKVSSSEEIHLVLDILSCPYVSKKLRKSVIKKLLENLGLSSGTPDVNRVEKHFIKMNWFVDWGEIDLLATLEKKVLQNPYE
;
A
#
# COMPACT_ATOMS: atom_id res chain seq x y z
N MET A 1 7.35 12.71 -11.84
CA MET A 1 6.09 12.01 -11.54
C MET A 1 6.21 11.00 -10.39
N ARG A 2 6.99 9.90 -10.50
CA ARG A 2 7.11 8.92 -9.38
C ARG A 2 7.65 9.51 -8.07
N LYS A 3 8.71 10.32 -8.16
CA LYS A 3 9.32 10.98 -6.99
C LYS A 3 8.38 11.99 -6.34
N ASP A 4 7.57 12.69 -7.13
CA ASP A 4 6.57 13.65 -6.63
C ASP A 4 5.45 12.95 -5.87
N LEU A 5 5.05 11.77 -6.35
CA LEU A 5 4.08 10.92 -5.68
C LEU A 5 4.65 10.38 -4.35
N GLU A 6 5.89 9.87 -4.36
CA GLU A 6 6.57 9.42 -3.14
C GLU A 6 6.72 10.54 -2.12
N ASN A 7 7.08 11.75 -2.56
CA ASN A 7 7.17 12.92 -1.69
C ASN A 7 5.80 13.32 -1.12
N THR A 8 4.73 13.22 -1.91
CA THR A 8 3.37 13.50 -1.46
C THR A 8 2.90 12.46 -0.42
N ILE A 9 3.21 11.19 -0.66
CA ILE A 9 2.92 10.09 0.27
C ILE A 9 3.70 10.28 1.56
N GLU A 10 4.98 10.64 1.47
CA GLU A 10 5.81 10.93 2.63
C GLU A 10 5.22 12.11 3.42
N LEU A 11 4.87 13.22 2.77
CA LEU A 11 4.26 14.37 3.44
C LEU A 11 2.93 14.03 4.14
N LYS A 12 2.05 13.25 3.51
CA LYS A 12 0.74 12.92 4.07
C LYS A 12 0.79 11.86 5.17
N LEU A 13 1.58 10.80 5.00
CA LEU A 13 1.65 9.69 5.96
C LEU A 13 2.68 9.92 7.07
N VAL A 14 3.75 10.64 6.76
CA VAL A 14 4.86 10.88 7.69
C VAL A 14 4.68 12.23 8.37
N THR A 15 4.37 13.32 7.68
CA THR A 15 4.45 14.66 8.30
C THR A 15 3.15 15.10 8.96
N GLN A 16 1.99 14.80 8.36
CA GLN A 16 0.73 14.97 9.08
C GLN A 16 0.58 13.86 10.11
N LYS A 17 0.05 14.23 11.28
CA LYS A 17 -0.22 13.37 12.44
C LYS A 17 -1.23 12.29 12.06
N TYR A 18 -0.78 11.30 11.29
CA TYR A 18 -1.58 10.23 10.74
C TYR A 18 -2.08 9.39 11.92
N LYS A 19 -3.34 9.59 12.29
CA LYS A 19 -4.01 8.81 13.32
C LYS A 19 -4.95 7.90 12.56
N VAL A 20 -4.64 6.61 12.57
CA VAL A 20 -5.55 5.55 12.13
C VAL A 20 -6.88 5.73 12.87
N SER A 21 -7.85 6.37 12.21
CA SER A 21 -9.16 6.69 12.78
C SER A 21 -10.28 6.11 11.93
N SER A 22 -10.01 5.87 10.64
CA SER A 22 -10.89 5.22 9.68
C SER A 22 -10.26 3.93 9.12
N SER A 23 -11.12 2.99 8.72
CA SER A 23 -10.71 1.80 7.97
C SER A 23 -10.07 2.17 6.62
N GLU A 24 -10.58 3.20 5.95
CA GLU A 24 -10.05 3.70 4.67
C GLU A 24 -8.58 4.08 4.79
N GLU A 25 -8.21 4.78 5.87
CA GLU A 25 -6.85 5.22 6.10
C GLU A 25 -5.91 4.02 6.27
N ILE A 26 -6.33 3.00 7.02
CA ILE A 26 -5.56 1.75 7.19
C ILE A 26 -5.40 1.04 5.87
N HIS A 27 -6.49 0.84 5.12
CA HIS A 27 -6.44 0.15 3.84
C HIS A 27 -5.50 0.84 2.86
N LEU A 28 -5.53 2.18 2.80
CA LEU A 28 -4.61 2.94 1.98
C LEU A 28 -3.14 2.72 2.37
N VAL A 29 -2.83 2.69 3.67
CA VAL A 29 -1.45 2.41 4.13
C VAL A 29 -1.04 0.99 3.78
N LEU A 30 -1.92 0.02 3.97
CA LEU A 30 -1.68 -1.38 3.64
C LEU A 30 -1.41 -1.56 2.14
N ASP A 31 -2.17 -0.88 1.28
CA ASP A 31 -1.95 -0.89 -0.18
C ASP A 31 -0.62 -0.24 -0.58
N ILE A 32 -0.20 0.83 0.11
CA ILE A 32 1.10 1.47 -0.13
C ILE A 32 2.24 0.55 0.29
N LEU A 33 2.05 -0.29 1.31
CA LEU A 33 3.03 -1.28 1.75
C LEU A 33 3.13 -2.48 0.81
N SER A 34 2.03 -2.90 0.18
CA SER A 34 2.03 -3.96 -0.83
C SER A 34 2.45 -3.48 -2.22
N CYS A 35 2.40 -2.17 -2.49
CA CYS A 35 2.71 -1.62 -3.81
C CYS A 35 4.18 -1.87 -4.23
N PRO A 36 4.42 -2.59 -5.35
CA PRO A 36 5.78 -2.88 -5.82
C PRO A 36 6.50 -1.65 -6.38
N TYR A 37 5.76 -0.60 -6.74
CA TYR A 37 6.28 0.61 -7.37
C TYR A 37 6.80 1.66 -6.39
N VAL A 38 6.55 1.48 -5.09
CA VAL A 38 7.02 2.39 -4.03
C VAL A 38 8.43 1.99 -3.58
N SER A 39 9.31 2.95 -3.31
CA SER A 39 10.66 2.66 -2.82
C SER A 39 10.67 1.95 -1.46
N LYS A 40 11.66 1.07 -1.28
CA LYS A 40 11.88 0.35 -0.01
C LYS A 40 12.13 1.31 1.16
N LYS A 41 12.76 2.46 0.89
CA LYS A 41 13.03 3.48 1.92
C LYS A 41 11.72 4.03 2.47
N LEU A 42 10.80 4.44 1.59
CA LEU A 42 9.50 4.98 2.00
C LEU A 42 8.67 3.93 2.76
N ARG A 43 8.61 2.70 2.25
CA ARG A 43 7.88 1.60 2.92
C ARG A 43 8.38 1.34 4.33
N LYS A 44 9.70 1.32 4.55
CA LYS A 44 10.27 1.18 5.90
C LYS A 44 9.92 2.36 6.81
N SER A 45 9.93 3.59 6.30
CA SER A 45 9.51 4.77 7.07
C SER A 45 8.04 4.68 7.47
N VAL A 46 7.16 4.27 6.56
CA VAL A 46 5.72 4.08 6.82
C VAL A 46 5.48 2.98 7.85
N ILE A 47 6.16 1.82 7.75
CA ILE A 47 6.05 0.74 8.74
C ILE A 47 6.45 1.21 10.13
N LYS A 48 7.57 1.94 10.25
CA LYS A 48 8.01 2.47 11.55
C LYS A 48 6.96 3.38 12.18
N LYS A 49 6.37 4.29 11.39
CA LYS A 49 5.31 5.17 11.87
C LYS A 49 4.02 4.46 12.21
N LEU A 50 3.66 3.44 11.45
CA LEU A 50 2.51 2.61 11.78
C LEU A 50 2.73 1.90 13.12
N LEU A 51 3.92 1.35 13.37
CA LEU A 51 4.26 0.72 14.65
C LEU A 51 4.27 1.73 15.82
N GLU A 52 4.78 2.94 15.60
CA GLU A 52 4.72 4.04 16.58
C GLU A 52 3.27 4.41 16.92
N ASN A 53 2.41 4.57 15.91
CA ASN A 53 0.99 4.87 16.08
C ASN A 53 0.20 3.78 16.80
N LEU A 54 0.60 2.52 16.62
CA LEU A 54 0.01 1.37 17.31
C LEU A 54 0.58 1.17 18.72
N GLY A 55 1.55 1.99 19.16
CA GLY A 55 2.20 1.86 20.46
C GLY A 55 3.15 0.67 20.58
N LEU A 56 3.54 0.04 19.46
CA LEU A 56 4.35 -1.18 19.40
C LEU A 56 5.87 -0.91 19.41
N SER A 57 6.30 0.21 20.01
CA SER A 57 7.67 0.74 19.94
C SER A 57 8.75 -0.12 20.61
N SER A 58 8.39 -1.07 21.48
CA SER A 58 9.32 -1.66 22.47
C SER A 58 10.12 -2.90 22.03
N GLY A 59 9.94 -3.40 20.81
CA GLY A 59 10.73 -4.53 20.33
C GLY A 59 10.68 -4.55 18.84
N THR A 60 11.64 -3.91 18.18
CA THR A 60 11.64 -3.75 16.72
C THR A 60 11.42 -5.12 16.06
N PRO A 61 10.22 -5.41 15.52
CA PRO A 61 10.13 -6.52 14.59
C PRO A 61 11.06 -6.13 13.43
N ASP A 62 11.85 -7.09 12.93
CA ASP A 62 12.77 -6.82 11.83
C ASP A 62 11.99 -6.17 10.69
N VAL A 63 12.13 -4.85 10.54
CA VAL A 63 11.32 -4.03 9.61
C VAL A 63 11.49 -4.55 8.19
N ASN A 64 12.63 -5.19 7.91
CA ASN A 64 12.89 -5.86 6.64
C ASN A 64 12.06 -7.13 6.48
N ARG A 65 11.86 -7.91 7.55
CA ARG A 65 10.99 -9.09 7.53
C ARG A 65 9.53 -8.69 7.32
N VAL A 66 9.10 -7.62 8.00
CA VAL A 66 7.75 -7.06 7.83
C VAL A 66 7.57 -6.57 6.39
N GLU A 67 8.48 -5.74 5.87
CA GLU A 67 8.42 -5.24 4.49
C GLU A 67 8.35 -6.38 3.45
N LYS A 68 9.16 -7.42 3.61
CA LYS A 68 9.14 -8.61 2.74
C LYS A 68 7.84 -9.41 2.82
N HIS A 69 7.13 -9.37 3.93
CA HIS A 69 5.86 -10.06 4.08
C HIS A 69 4.72 -9.24 3.46
N PHE A 70 4.68 -7.94 3.73
CA PHE A 70 3.65 -7.04 3.25
C PHE A 70 3.68 -6.87 1.73
N ILE A 71 4.85 -6.91 1.08
CA ILE A 71 4.94 -6.81 -0.39
C ILE A 71 4.33 -8.02 -1.12
N LYS A 72 4.20 -9.17 -0.43
CA LYS A 72 3.65 -10.40 -1.01
C LYS A 72 2.16 -10.56 -0.74
N MET A 73 1.59 -9.70 0.09
CA MET A 73 0.17 -9.74 0.44
C MET A 73 -0.58 -8.73 -0.39
N ASN A 74 -1.63 -9.19 -1.06
CA ASN A 74 -2.62 -8.31 -1.63
C ASN A 74 -3.59 -7.89 -0.53
N TRP A 75 -3.82 -6.59 -0.38
CA TRP A 75 -4.73 -6.04 0.61
C TRP A 75 -6.04 -5.65 -0.06
N PHE A 76 -6.22 -4.37 -0.39
CA PHE A 76 -7.38 -3.93 -1.14
C PHE A 76 -7.07 -3.87 -2.64
N VAL A 77 -5.84 -3.48 -3.01
CA VAL A 77 -5.37 -3.54 -4.39
C VAL A 77 -4.57 -4.82 -4.64
N ASP A 78 -4.98 -5.58 -5.66
CA ASP A 78 -4.16 -6.63 -6.27
C ASP A 78 -3.15 -5.98 -7.21
N TRP A 79 -1.88 -5.98 -6.80
CA TRP A 79 -0.77 -5.46 -7.60
C TRP A 79 -0.14 -6.53 -8.52
N GLY A 80 -0.73 -7.74 -8.54
CA GLY A 80 -0.40 -8.77 -9.51
C GLY A 80 -0.65 -8.32 -10.94
N GLU A 81 -0.25 -9.15 -11.90
CA GLU A 81 -0.53 -8.84 -13.30
C GLU A 81 -2.05 -8.78 -13.50
N ILE A 82 -2.53 -7.59 -13.86
CA ILE A 82 -3.86 -7.44 -14.42
C ILE A 82 -3.86 -8.32 -15.67
N ASP A 83 -4.61 -9.42 -15.63
CA ASP A 83 -4.86 -10.21 -16.82
C ASP A 83 -5.71 -9.36 -17.77
N LEU A 84 -5.00 -8.63 -18.63
CA LEU A 84 -5.60 -7.77 -19.64
C LEU A 84 -6.49 -8.59 -20.58
N LEU A 85 -6.16 -9.87 -20.79
CA LEU A 85 -6.96 -10.77 -21.61
C LEU A 85 -8.31 -11.04 -20.94
N ALA A 86 -8.31 -11.47 -19.68
CA ALA A 86 -9.55 -11.68 -18.92
C ALA A 86 -10.38 -10.39 -18.77
N THR A 87 -9.72 -9.24 -18.70
CA THR A 87 -10.38 -7.92 -18.62
C THR A 87 -11.02 -7.52 -19.95
N LEU A 88 -10.36 -7.81 -21.08
CA LEU A 88 -10.92 -7.63 -22.41
C LEU A 88 -12.11 -8.56 -22.66
N GLU A 89 -11.98 -9.84 -22.30
CA GLU A 89 -13.07 -10.82 -22.40
C GLU A 89 -14.30 -10.39 -21.61
N LYS A 90 -14.12 -9.95 -20.35
CA LYS A 90 -15.23 -9.41 -19.54
C LYS A 90 -15.88 -8.19 -20.17
N LYS A 91 -15.11 -7.29 -20.78
CA LYS A 91 -15.66 -6.12 -21.47
C LYS A 91 -16.44 -6.48 -22.73
N VAL A 92 -16.01 -7.50 -23.47
CA VAL A 92 -16.74 -8.00 -24.64
C VAL A 92 -18.04 -8.70 -24.21
N LEU A 93 -18.01 -9.48 -23.14
CA LEU A 93 -19.17 -10.18 -22.58
C LEU A 93 -20.21 -9.25 -21.92
N GLN A 94 -19.79 -8.07 -21.45
CA GLN A 94 -20.70 -7.07 -20.89
C GLN A 94 -21.30 -6.11 -21.95
N ASN A 95 -21.20 -6.44 -23.24
CA ASN A 95 -21.94 -5.70 -24.26
C ASN A 95 -23.45 -5.77 -23.94
N PRO A 96 -24.11 -4.63 -23.66
CA PRO A 96 -25.54 -4.60 -23.35
C PRO A 96 -26.42 -4.61 -24.61
N TYR A 97 -25.88 -5.05 -25.75
CA TYR A 97 -26.56 -5.06 -27.05
C TYR A 97 -27.10 -6.44 -27.46
N GLU A 98 -27.24 -7.36 -26.49
CA GLU A 98 -28.17 -8.51 -26.58
C GLU A 98 -29.12 -8.52 -25.38
#